data_AF-A0AAN8FA29-F1
#
_entry.id   AF-A0AAN8FA29-F1
#
_cell.length_a   1.000
_cell.length_b   1.000
_cell.length_c   1.000
_cell.angle_alpha   90.00
_cell.angle_beta   90.00
_cell.angle_gamma   90.00
#
_symmetry.space_group_name_H-M   'P 1'
#
loop_
_entity.id
_entity.type
_entity.pdbx_description
1 polymer ?
#
loop_
_entity_poly.entity_id
_entity_poly.type
_entity_poly.pdbx_seq_one_letter_code
_entity_poly.pdbx_strand_id
1 'polypeptide(L)'
;MSLPSLDKMLRVFNPSLTVIQSNERDDSLREQARTIAESIQELKGYENVWKLILIAATIQDGEASESRQTAVEVLEAIEELHRQLPLKTFIAVLRTSGNGIWSDATHSHIACQDMLSMWKTHSKYNSMSVWDQMETIVAKNYRNSEFTVEVLPLLRESALTNLPDQMDLSVLGYDCAHFSERGLSLLHIAIWNSLFTKSADRLRQYRPVAPPLLCPDFRCPFLRTVTNSGFCIWKEPLVAEETSIYPKLITLCVLVFCLVLAVAVLFFVCRKPRGTKDIKKPAKSFGASLSSIKFIDEDAV
;
A
#
# COMPACT_ATOMS: atom_id res chain seq x y z
N MET A 1 -17.05 -28.43 -6.94
CA MET A 1 -16.50 -27.32 -7.74
C MET A 1 -15.03 -27.18 -7.38
N SER A 2 -14.13 -26.90 -8.34
CA SER A 2 -12.72 -26.69 -8.03
C SER A 2 -12.48 -25.26 -7.56
N LEU A 3 -11.63 -25.06 -6.56
CA LEU A 3 -11.29 -23.73 -6.06
C LEU A 3 -10.54 -22.88 -7.11
N PRO A 4 -10.75 -21.56 -7.15
CA PRO A 4 -9.99 -20.62 -7.98
C PRO A 4 -8.48 -20.72 -7.75
N SER A 5 -7.72 -20.69 -8.84
CA SER A 5 -6.26 -20.57 -8.83
C SER A 5 -5.78 -19.69 -9.99
N LEU A 6 -4.59 -19.11 -9.85
CA LEU A 6 -4.09 -18.11 -10.81
C LEU A 6 -4.01 -18.68 -12.24
N ASP A 7 -3.55 -19.92 -12.40
CA ASP A 7 -3.50 -20.61 -13.69
C ASP A 7 -4.90 -20.82 -14.30
N LYS A 8 -5.89 -21.18 -13.49
CA LYS A 8 -7.28 -21.33 -13.95
C LYS A 8 -7.87 -20.01 -14.40
N MET A 9 -7.60 -18.93 -13.67
CA MET A 9 -8.04 -17.58 -14.04
C MET A 9 -7.38 -17.12 -15.35
N LEU A 10 -6.08 -17.37 -15.52
CA LEU A 10 -5.36 -17.05 -16.76
C LEU A 10 -5.86 -17.89 -17.95
N ARG A 11 -6.19 -19.17 -17.75
CA ARG A 11 -6.72 -20.06 -18.80
C ARG A 11 -8.03 -19.60 -19.41
N VAL A 12 -8.83 -18.80 -18.69
CA VAL A 12 -10.04 -18.18 -19.24
C VAL A 12 -9.70 -17.27 -20.43
N PHE A 13 -8.55 -16.59 -20.39
CA PHE A 13 -8.10 -15.67 -21.43
C PHE A 13 -7.09 -16.29 -22.40
N ASN A 14 -6.38 -17.33 -21.95
CA ASN A 14 -5.44 -18.10 -22.77
C ASN A 14 -5.65 -19.60 -22.57
N PRO A 15 -6.56 -20.24 -23.35
CA PRO A 15 -6.85 -21.67 -23.23
C PRO A 15 -5.63 -22.57 -23.49
N SER A 16 -4.65 -22.08 -24.25
CA SER A 16 -3.38 -22.75 -24.57
C SER A 16 -2.26 -22.51 -23.54
N LEU A 17 -2.57 -21.99 -22.35
CA LEU A 17 -1.58 -21.71 -21.32
C LEU A 17 -0.82 -22.97 -20.89
N THR A 18 0.48 -22.99 -21.16
CA THR A 18 1.42 -23.96 -20.57
C THR A 18 1.74 -23.54 -19.14
N VAL A 19 1.59 -24.47 -18.20
CA VAL A 19 1.93 -24.25 -16.79
C VAL A 19 3.10 -25.16 -16.44
N ILE A 20 4.19 -24.57 -15.96
CA ILE A 20 5.36 -25.27 -15.45
C ILE A 20 5.31 -25.15 -13.94
N GLN A 21 5.27 -26.28 -13.25
CA GLN A 21 5.27 -26.33 -11.79
C GLN A 21 6.71 -26.32 -11.29
N SER A 22 6.96 -25.75 -10.09
CA SER A 22 8.22 -25.96 -9.41
C SER A 22 8.39 -27.43 -9.06
N ASN A 23 9.63 -27.87 -8.90
CA ASN A 23 9.88 -29.21 -8.38
C ASN A 23 9.41 -29.30 -6.90
N GLU A 24 9.09 -30.51 -6.43
CA GLU A 24 8.76 -30.75 -5.02
C GLU A 24 10.01 -30.97 -4.14
N ARG A 25 11.19 -30.53 -4.62
CA ARG A 25 12.46 -30.75 -3.91
C ARG A 25 12.70 -29.60 -2.94
N ASP A 26 13.33 -29.91 -1.82
CA ASP A 26 13.83 -28.94 -0.83
C ASP A 26 15.10 -28.23 -1.36
N ASP A 27 14.98 -27.68 -2.57
CA ASP A 27 16.04 -26.93 -3.26
C ASP A 27 15.93 -25.45 -2.92
N SER A 28 17.07 -24.74 -2.91
CA SER A 28 17.06 -23.29 -2.74
C SER A 28 16.26 -22.59 -3.85
N LEU A 29 15.71 -21.40 -3.57
CA LEU A 29 14.95 -20.63 -4.58
C LEU A 29 15.74 -20.38 -5.87
N ARG A 30 17.07 -20.22 -5.76
CA ARG A 30 17.95 -20.08 -6.91
C ARG A 30 17.99 -21.34 -7.78
N GLU A 31 18.05 -22.52 -7.18
CA GLU A 31 18.05 -23.78 -7.94
C GLU A 31 16.67 -24.13 -8.50
N GLN A 32 15.59 -23.76 -7.79
CA GLN A 32 14.24 -23.81 -8.34
C GLN A 32 14.11 -22.89 -9.57
N ALA A 33 14.61 -21.65 -9.47
CA ALA A 33 14.66 -20.70 -10.58
C ALA A 33 15.46 -21.24 -11.79
N ARG A 34 16.61 -21.87 -11.54
CA ARG A 34 17.40 -22.55 -12.58
C ARG A 34 16.59 -23.64 -13.28
N THR A 35 15.99 -24.55 -12.51
CA THR A 35 15.21 -25.67 -13.04
C THR A 35 14.01 -25.19 -13.88
N ILE A 36 13.30 -24.17 -13.40
CA ILE A 36 12.19 -23.55 -14.15
C ILE A 36 12.69 -22.92 -15.45
N ALA A 37 13.82 -22.21 -15.43
CA ALA A 37 14.38 -21.61 -16.62
C ALA A 37 14.79 -22.64 -17.67
N GLU A 38 15.45 -23.71 -17.25
CA GLU A 38 15.83 -24.84 -18.10
C GLU A 38 14.58 -25.50 -18.73
N SER A 39 13.53 -25.75 -17.92
CA SER A 39 12.26 -26.29 -18.41
C SER A 39 11.58 -25.38 -19.44
N ILE A 40 11.69 -24.05 -19.28
CA ILE A 40 11.17 -23.09 -20.26
C ILE A 40 11.99 -23.14 -21.55
N GLN A 41 13.31 -23.28 -21.46
CA GLN A 41 14.22 -23.30 -22.62
C GLN A 41 14.03 -24.55 -23.50
N GLU A 42 13.53 -25.65 -22.94
CA GLU A 42 13.13 -26.84 -23.71
C GLU A 42 11.94 -26.57 -24.66
N LEU A 43 11.13 -25.53 -24.39
CA LEU A 43 10.00 -25.19 -25.23
C LEU A 43 10.46 -24.47 -26.51
N LYS A 44 10.07 -25.01 -27.66
CA LYS A 44 10.42 -24.43 -28.96
C LYS A 44 9.92 -22.99 -29.09
N GLY A 45 10.83 -22.07 -29.36
CA GLY A 45 10.50 -20.65 -29.56
C GLY A 45 10.18 -19.89 -28.27
N TYR A 46 10.61 -20.40 -27.10
CA TYR A 46 10.36 -19.76 -25.81
C TYR A 46 10.73 -18.28 -25.80
N GLU A 47 11.81 -17.86 -26.48
CA GLU A 47 12.25 -16.46 -26.58
C GLU A 47 11.16 -15.50 -27.12
N ASN A 48 10.25 -16.02 -27.95
CA ASN A 48 9.23 -15.22 -28.61
C ASN A 48 7.90 -15.15 -27.85
N VAL A 49 7.75 -15.89 -26.76
CA VAL A 49 6.53 -15.91 -25.94
C VAL A 49 6.76 -15.27 -24.57
N TRP A 50 5.74 -14.59 -24.06
CA TRP A 50 5.78 -14.00 -22.72
C TRP A 50 5.69 -15.09 -21.64
N LYS A 51 6.54 -14.99 -20.62
CA LYS A 51 6.49 -15.83 -19.42
C LYS A 51 6.02 -14.97 -18.24
N LEU A 52 5.04 -15.48 -17.50
CA LEU A 52 4.65 -14.96 -16.19
C LEU A 52 5.19 -15.94 -15.14
N ILE A 53 6.15 -15.49 -14.34
CA ILE A 53 6.74 -16.27 -13.25
C ILE A 53 6.29 -15.66 -11.92
N LEU A 54 5.64 -16.46 -11.07
CA LEU A 54 5.24 -16.05 -9.73
C LEU A 54 6.25 -16.60 -8.71
N ILE A 55 6.93 -15.71 -8.00
CA ILE A 55 7.77 -16.09 -6.85
C ILE A 55 6.96 -15.82 -5.58
N ALA A 56 6.55 -16.88 -4.89
CA ALA A 56 5.78 -16.84 -3.66
C ALA A 56 6.56 -17.43 -2.47
N ALA A 57 7.77 -16.91 -2.25
CA ALA A 57 8.67 -17.36 -1.20
C ALA A 57 8.11 -17.11 0.20
N THR A 58 8.35 -18.04 1.11
CA THR A 58 7.99 -18.00 2.52
C THR A 58 9.21 -17.69 3.39
N ILE A 59 8.99 -17.52 4.70
CA ILE A 59 10.09 -17.35 5.66
C ILE A 59 10.99 -18.58 5.77
N GLN A 60 10.51 -19.76 5.32
CA GLN A 60 11.24 -21.02 5.36
C GLN A 60 12.29 -21.10 4.27
N ASP A 61 12.10 -20.37 3.17
CA ASP A 61 13.06 -20.34 2.06
C ASP A 61 14.39 -19.66 2.45
N GLY A 62 14.40 -18.86 3.52
CA GLY A 62 15.63 -18.33 4.12
C GLY A 62 16.17 -19.24 5.21
N GLU A 63 17.47 -19.15 5.51
CA GLU A 63 18.16 -19.99 6.51
C GLU A 63 18.06 -19.44 7.94
N ALA A 64 17.06 -18.61 8.22
CA ALA A 64 16.88 -17.93 9.51
C ALA A 64 18.18 -17.27 10.04
N SER A 65 18.88 -16.55 9.15
CA SER A 65 20.13 -15.86 9.45
C SER A 65 20.15 -14.43 8.88
N GLU A 66 21.05 -13.58 9.37
CA GLU A 66 21.18 -12.20 8.87
C GLU A 66 21.54 -12.14 7.38
N SER A 67 22.37 -13.07 6.90
CA SER A 67 22.89 -13.10 5.53
C SER A 67 21.99 -13.83 4.53
N ARG A 68 21.14 -14.74 4.99
CA ARG A 68 20.30 -15.61 4.13
C ARG A 68 18.84 -15.46 4.52
N GLN A 69 18.35 -14.22 4.48
CA GLN A 69 16.92 -13.91 4.67
C GLN A 69 16.13 -14.19 3.39
N THR A 70 14.83 -14.47 3.49
CA THR A 70 13.96 -14.75 2.33
C THR A 70 14.10 -13.72 1.19
N ALA A 71 14.17 -12.43 1.52
CA ALA A 71 14.33 -11.38 0.51
C ALA A 71 15.64 -11.50 -0.29
N VAL A 72 16.71 -12.00 0.33
CA VAL A 72 18.00 -12.25 -0.33
C VAL A 72 17.87 -13.44 -1.29
N GLU A 73 17.27 -14.54 -0.84
CA GLU A 73 17.03 -15.72 -1.69
C GLU A 73 16.15 -15.40 -2.91
N VAL A 74 15.13 -14.56 -2.72
CA VAL A 74 14.28 -14.08 -3.82
C VAL A 74 15.08 -13.24 -4.82
N LEU A 75 15.99 -12.39 -4.34
CA LEU A 75 16.85 -11.61 -5.22
C LEU A 75 17.79 -12.51 -6.04
N GLU A 76 18.40 -13.51 -5.42
CA GLU A 76 19.23 -14.51 -6.11
C GLU A 76 18.43 -15.29 -7.18
N ALA A 77 17.18 -15.64 -6.89
CA ALA A 77 16.29 -16.27 -7.86
C ALA A 77 15.95 -15.35 -9.03
N ILE A 78 15.70 -14.06 -8.79
CA ILE A 78 15.48 -13.06 -9.84
C ILE A 78 16.72 -12.91 -10.72
N GLU A 79 17.91 -12.85 -10.11
CA GLU A 79 19.20 -12.78 -10.82
C GLU A 79 19.41 -13.99 -11.74
N GLU A 80 19.13 -15.19 -11.23
CA GLU A 80 19.24 -16.43 -11.99
C GLU A 80 18.24 -16.47 -13.16
N LEU A 81 16.99 -16.07 -12.94
CA LEU A 81 15.99 -15.97 -14.00
C LEU A 81 16.35 -14.90 -15.04
N HIS A 82 16.86 -13.75 -14.62
CA HIS A 82 17.31 -12.70 -15.54
C HIS A 82 18.46 -13.17 -16.43
N ARG A 83 19.42 -13.92 -15.85
CA ARG A 83 20.55 -14.51 -16.58
C ARG A 83 20.10 -15.50 -17.65
N GLN A 84 19.05 -16.30 -17.39
CA GLN A 84 18.63 -17.39 -18.27
C GLN A 84 17.46 -17.06 -19.19
N LEU A 85 16.58 -16.14 -18.79
CA LEU A 85 15.36 -15.74 -19.50
C LEU A 85 15.27 -14.21 -19.64
N PRO A 86 16.23 -13.56 -20.32
CA PRO A 86 16.29 -12.09 -20.39
C PRO A 86 15.21 -11.45 -21.26
N LEU A 87 14.47 -12.24 -22.05
CA LEU A 87 13.50 -11.75 -23.04
C LEU A 87 12.07 -12.23 -22.74
N LYS A 88 11.13 -11.29 -22.88
CA LYS A 88 9.69 -11.45 -22.65
C LYS A 88 9.37 -12.12 -21.32
N THR A 89 10.00 -11.68 -20.24
CA THR A 89 9.83 -12.26 -18.90
C THR A 89 9.22 -11.24 -17.96
N PHE A 90 8.09 -11.60 -17.38
CA PHE A 90 7.42 -10.85 -16.33
C PHE A 90 7.46 -11.68 -15.05
N ILE A 91 8.10 -11.16 -14.01
CA ILE A 91 8.16 -11.80 -12.69
C ILE A 91 7.25 -11.03 -11.73
N ALA A 92 6.29 -11.72 -11.13
CA ALA A 92 5.54 -11.24 -9.99
C ALA A 92 6.14 -11.83 -8.72
N VAL A 93 6.58 -10.98 -7.79
CA VAL A 93 7.08 -11.41 -6.48
C VAL A 93 6.03 -11.10 -5.44
N LEU A 94 5.61 -12.09 -4.66
CA LEU A 94 4.79 -11.84 -3.47
C LEU A 94 5.69 -11.41 -2.32
N ARG A 95 5.52 -10.18 -1.82
CA ARG A 95 6.25 -9.72 -0.63
C ARG A 95 5.70 -10.42 0.61
N THR A 96 6.52 -11.22 1.28
CA THR A 96 6.15 -12.02 2.47
C THR A 96 6.83 -11.55 3.75
N SER A 97 7.06 -10.24 3.84
CA SER A 97 7.76 -9.60 4.96
C SER A 97 6.93 -9.44 6.23
N GLY A 98 5.59 -9.47 6.12
CA GLY A 98 4.69 -9.31 7.26
C GLY A 98 4.34 -10.66 7.89
N ASN A 99 4.10 -10.67 9.20
CA ASN A 99 3.78 -11.87 9.97
C ASN A 99 2.36 -11.84 10.59
N GLY A 100 1.52 -10.86 10.23
CA GLY A 100 0.28 -10.59 10.95
C GLY A 100 -0.73 -11.74 10.93
N ILE A 101 -0.85 -12.49 9.83
CA ILE A 101 -1.68 -13.71 9.78
C ILE A 101 -1.29 -14.71 10.87
N TRP A 102 0.01 -15.01 11.00
CA TRP A 102 0.50 -15.99 11.97
C TRP A 102 0.53 -15.43 13.39
N SER A 103 0.72 -14.11 13.55
CA SER A 103 0.56 -13.41 14.82
C SER A 103 -0.88 -13.53 15.33
N ASP A 104 -1.86 -13.28 14.47
CA ASP A 104 -3.28 -13.41 14.80
C ASP A 104 -3.64 -14.86 15.15
N ALA A 105 -3.14 -15.84 14.39
CA ALA A 105 -3.33 -17.26 14.68
C ALA A 105 -2.74 -17.66 16.04
N THR A 106 -1.51 -17.20 16.34
CA THR A 106 -0.83 -17.44 17.61
C THR A 106 -1.62 -16.88 18.79
N HIS A 107 -2.18 -15.67 18.67
CA HIS A 107 -2.97 -15.06 19.74
C HIS A 107 -4.39 -15.64 19.85
N SER A 108 -4.93 -16.19 18.76
CA SER A 108 -6.30 -16.70 18.74
C SER A 108 -6.43 -18.11 19.32
N HIS A 109 -5.39 -18.96 19.28
CA HIS A 109 -5.52 -20.35 19.71
C HIS A 109 -4.19 -20.97 20.21
N ILE A 110 -4.23 -21.64 21.37
CA ILE A 110 -3.05 -22.24 22.01
C ILE A 110 -2.34 -23.28 21.13
N ALA A 111 -3.09 -24.09 20.39
CA ALA A 111 -2.50 -25.05 19.45
C ALA A 111 -1.65 -24.37 18.36
N CYS A 112 -2.12 -23.23 17.82
CA CYS A 112 -1.34 -22.48 16.85
C CYS A 112 -0.12 -21.82 17.48
N GLN A 113 -0.22 -21.36 18.74
CA GLN A 113 0.93 -20.83 19.47
C GLN A 113 2.05 -21.87 19.61
N ASP A 114 1.70 -23.12 19.92
CA ASP A 114 2.66 -24.21 20.05
C ASP A 114 3.25 -24.59 18.69
N MET A 115 2.41 -24.79 17.68
CA MET A 115 2.84 -25.17 16.32
C MET A 115 3.73 -24.10 15.67
N LEU A 116 3.42 -22.82 15.86
CA LEU A 116 4.19 -21.72 15.25
C LEU A 116 5.46 -21.38 16.03
N SER A 117 5.66 -21.93 17.22
CA SER A 117 6.83 -21.63 18.06
C SER A 117 8.16 -21.94 17.38
N MET A 118 8.20 -22.99 16.54
CA MET A 118 9.39 -23.40 15.79
C MET A 118 9.82 -22.38 14.73
N TRP A 119 8.90 -21.57 14.20
CA TRP A 119 9.17 -20.59 13.14
C TRP A 119 9.56 -19.20 13.65
N LYS A 120 9.62 -19.01 14.98
CA LYS A 120 9.99 -17.72 15.60
C LYS A 120 11.34 -17.20 15.12
N THR A 121 12.32 -18.07 14.93
CA THR A 121 13.65 -17.70 14.44
C THR A 121 13.58 -17.19 13.00
N HIS A 122 12.88 -17.90 12.11
CA HIS A 122 12.67 -17.44 10.73
C HIS A 122 11.94 -16.08 10.69
N SER A 123 10.91 -15.89 11.52
CA SER A 123 10.22 -14.60 11.61
C SER A 123 11.12 -13.47 12.12
N LYS A 124 12.10 -13.77 12.99
CA LYS A 124 13.08 -12.79 13.46
C LYS A 124 14.01 -12.34 12.32
N TYR A 125 14.38 -13.28 11.44
CA TYR A 125 15.26 -13.04 10.29
C TYR A 125 14.48 -12.84 8.98
N ASN A 126 13.37 -12.10 9.04
CA ASN A 126 12.59 -11.67 7.88
C ASN A 126 12.29 -10.18 7.97
N SER A 127 13.34 -9.36 7.91
CA SER A 127 13.22 -7.94 8.21
C SER A 127 12.59 -7.14 7.07
N MET A 128 11.73 -6.18 7.44
CA MET A 128 11.11 -5.25 6.49
C MET A 128 12.13 -4.43 5.69
N SER A 129 13.23 -4.04 6.34
CA SER A 129 14.29 -3.23 5.73
C SER A 129 15.09 -3.98 4.66
N VAL A 130 15.30 -5.29 4.80
CA VAL A 130 15.96 -6.09 3.76
C VAL A 130 15.03 -6.26 2.55
N TRP A 131 13.72 -6.46 2.77
CA TRP A 131 12.74 -6.42 1.68
C TRP A 131 12.69 -5.06 0.97
N ASP A 132 12.77 -3.95 1.70
CA ASP A 132 12.80 -2.60 1.11
C ASP A 132 14.07 -2.36 0.26
N GLN A 133 15.21 -2.90 0.71
CA GLN A 133 16.45 -2.87 -0.07
C GLN A 133 16.34 -3.73 -1.34
N MET A 134 15.81 -4.95 -1.23
CA MET A 134 15.59 -5.82 -2.39
C MET A 134 14.65 -5.15 -3.41
N GLU A 135 13.55 -4.54 -2.96
CA GLU A 135 12.64 -3.79 -3.85
C GLU A 135 13.35 -2.62 -4.56
N THR A 136 14.26 -1.93 -3.87
CA THR A 136 15.06 -0.85 -4.44
C THR A 136 16.00 -1.37 -5.52
N ILE A 137 16.67 -2.51 -5.28
CA ILE A 137 17.52 -3.18 -6.26
C ILE A 137 16.69 -3.61 -7.48
N VAL A 138 15.53 -4.21 -7.25
CA VAL A 138 14.60 -4.61 -8.30
C VAL A 138 14.14 -3.43 -9.14
N ALA A 139 13.72 -2.34 -8.50
CA ALA A 139 13.24 -1.16 -9.17
C ALA A 139 14.31 -0.54 -10.10
N LYS A 140 15.57 -0.61 -9.70
CA LYS A 140 16.69 -0.02 -10.45
C LYS A 140 17.20 -0.91 -11.59
N ASN A 141 17.22 -2.23 -11.40
CA ASN A 141 17.94 -3.14 -12.30
C ASN A 141 17.04 -4.07 -13.13
N TYR A 142 15.81 -4.33 -12.69
CA TYR A 142 14.96 -5.39 -13.28
C TYR A 142 13.61 -4.87 -13.77
N ARG A 143 13.58 -3.66 -14.35
CA ARG A 143 12.36 -3.06 -14.94
C ARG A 143 12.65 -2.42 -16.29
N ASN A 144 12.71 -3.25 -17.33
CA ASN A 144 12.82 -2.81 -18.72
C ASN A 144 11.66 -3.39 -19.56
N SER A 145 11.69 -3.16 -20.88
CA SER A 145 10.58 -3.55 -21.77
C SER A 145 10.48 -5.05 -22.04
N GLU A 146 11.59 -5.78 -21.96
CA GLU A 146 11.67 -7.22 -22.26
C GLU A 146 11.76 -8.07 -20.98
N PHE A 147 12.20 -7.49 -19.88
CA PHE A 147 12.29 -8.13 -18.57
C PHE A 147 11.82 -7.17 -17.48
N THR A 148 10.79 -7.54 -16.75
CA THR A 148 10.26 -6.71 -15.67
C THR A 148 9.87 -7.52 -14.45
N VAL A 149 10.16 -6.97 -13.28
CA VAL A 149 9.84 -7.55 -11.98
C VAL A 149 8.93 -6.60 -11.20
N GLU A 150 7.81 -7.13 -10.75
CA GLU A 150 6.79 -6.42 -9.97
C GLU A 150 6.64 -7.09 -8.61
N VAL A 151 6.90 -6.33 -7.55
CA VAL A 151 6.71 -6.79 -6.17
C VAL A 151 5.30 -6.41 -5.71
N LEU A 152 4.52 -7.43 -5.34
CA LEU A 152 3.14 -7.30 -4.86
C LEU A 152 3.17 -7.22 -3.33
N PRO A 153 2.74 -6.10 -2.73
CA PRO A 153 2.94 -5.85 -1.30
C PRO A 153 1.91 -6.54 -0.39
N LEU A 154 1.16 -7.52 -0.91
CA LEU A 154 -0.04 -8.08 -0.27
C LEU A 154 0.17 -8.56 1.16
N LEU A 155 1.26 -9.29 1.44
CA LEU A 155 1.51 -9.85 2.76
C LEU A 155 2.33 -8.94 3.68
N ARG A 156 2.58 -7.68 3.29
CA ARG A 156 3.32 -6.70 4.11
C ARG A 156 2.61 -6.38 5.42
N GLU A 157 1.31 -6.13 5.36
CA GLU A 157 0.44 -5.77 6.49
C GLU A 157 -0.77 -6.72 6.53
N SER A 158 -0.52 -8.00 6.27
CA SER A 158 -1.56 -9.04 6.28
C SER A 158 -2.08 -9.32 7.68
N ALA A 159 -3.35 -9.74 7.78
CA ALA A 159 -3.98 -10.13 9.03
C ALA A 159 -5.11 -11.11 8.74
N LEU A 160 -5.47 -11.92 9.72
CA LEU A 160 -6.67 -12.74 9.65
C LEU A 160 -7.92 -11.88 9.77
N THR A 161 -9.07 -12.47 9.45
CA THR A 161 -10.38 -11.81 9.55
C THR A 161 -11.18 -12.41 10.68
N ASN A 162 -11.90 -11.57 11.42
CA ASN A 162 -12.82 -12.01 12.46
C ASN A 162 -14.11 -12.54 11.84
N LEU A 163 -14.56 -13.70 12.31
CA LEU A 163 -15.96 -14.13 12.29
C LEU A 163 -16.69 -13.45 13.46
N PRO A 164 -18.04 -13.51 13.53
CA PRO A 164 -18.80 -12.85 14.59
C PRO A 164 -18.31 -13.16 16.01
N ASP A 165 -17.87 -14.40 16.27
CA ASP A 165 -17.51 -14.86 17.62
C ASP A 165 -16.02 -15.19 17.79
N GLN A 166 -15.24 -15.30 16.71
CA GLN A 166 -13.85 -15.78 16.77
C GLN A 166 -13.04 -15.39 15.52
N MET A 167 -11.71 -15.54 15.56
CA MET A 167 -10.86 -15.40 14.38
C MET A 167 -11.15 -16.52 13.36
N ASP A 168 -11.17 -16.21 12.06
CA ASP A 168 -11.28 -17.21 11.00
C ASP A 168 -9.93 -17.89 10.75
N LEU A 169 -9.70 -19.03 11.43
CA LEU A 169 -8.51 -19.86 11.21
C LEU A 169 -8.65 -20.81 10.01
N SER A 170 -9.81 -20.91 9.37
CA SER A 170 -10.06 -21.89 8.29
C SER A 170 -9.26 -21.62 7.01
N VAL A 171 -8.63 -20.46 6.92
CA VAL A 171 -7.71 -20.06 5.83
C VAL A 171 -6.30 -20.65 6.01
N LEU A 172 -6.01 -21.21 7.18
CA LEU A 172 -4.77 -21.94 7.49
C LEU A 172 -5.04 -23.45 7.55
N GLY A 173 -4.00 -24.23 7.30
CA GLY A 173 -3.99 -25.67 7.49
C GLY A 173 -3.97 -26.06 8.96
N TYR A 174 -4.01 -27.36 9.23
CA TYR A 174 -4.01 -27.91 10.60
C TYR A 174 -2.74 -27.59 11.40
N ASP A 175 -1.64 -27.23 10.71
CA ASP A 175 -0.37 -26.82 11.32
C ASP A 175 -0.29 -25.32 11.64
N CYS A 176 -1.33 -24.55 11.33
CA CYS A 176 -1.39 -23.09 11.42
C CYS A 176 -0.30 -22.33 10.64
N ALA A 177 0.57 -23.03 9.90
CA ALA A 177 1.72 -22.47 9.20
C ALA A 177 1.42 -22.30 7.71
N HIS A 178 0.87 -23.33 7.08
CA HIS A 178 0.53 -23.30 5.66
C HIS A 178 -0.88 -22.75 5.45
N PHE A 179 -1.12 -22.16 4.28
CA PHE A 179 -2.48 -21.83 3.86
C PHE A 179 -3.26 -23.12 3.58
N SER A 180 -4.54 -23.15 3.96
CA SER A 180 -5.45 -24.20 3.51
C SER A 180 -5.74 -24.02 2.01
N GLU A 181 -6.39 -25.01 1.38
CA GLU A 181 -6.84 -24.86 -0.01
C GLU A 181 -7.72 -23.61 -0.20
N ARG A 182 -8.57 -23.31 0.79
CA ARG A 182 -9.37 -22.08 0.83
C ARG A 182 -8.46 -20.85 0.92
N GLY A 183 -7.50 -20.83 1.84
CA GLY A 183 -6.57 -19.72 2.02
C GLY A 183 -5.75 -19.42 0.76
N LEU A 184 -5.22 -20.46 0.10
CA LEU A 184 -4.49 -20.34 -1.16
C LEU A 184 -5.38 -19.80 -2.28
N SER A 185 -6.63 -20.26 -2.36
CA SER A 185 -7.58 -19.76 -3.36
C SER A 185 -7.85 -18.26 -3.20
N LEU A 186 -8.06 -17.80 -1.97
CA LEU A 186 -8.25 -16.38 -1.66
C LEU A 186 -6.99 -15.56 -1.96
N LEU A 187 -5.80 -16.11 -1.67
CA LEU A 187 -4.54 -15.46 -1.99
C LEU A 187 -4.34 -15.33 -3.51
N HIS A 188 -4.68 -16.35 -4.28
CA HIS A 188 -4.64 -16.30 -5.75
C HIS A 188 -5.58 -15.24 -6.32
N ILE A 189 -6.78 -15.08 -5.76
CA ILE A 189 -7.72 -14.01 -6.13
C ILE A 189 -7.10 -12.63 -5.82
N ALA A 190 -6.47 -12.47 -4.67
CA ALA A 190 -5.81 -11.22 -4.29
C ALA A 190 -4.61 -10.90 -5.20
N ILE A 191 -3.80 -11.90 -5.55
CA ILE A 191 -2.69 -11.76 -6.51
C ILE A 191 -3.23 -11.32 -7.87
N TRP A 192 -4.27 -11.99 -8.38
CA TRP A 192 -4.94 -11.61 -9.63
C TRP A 192 -5.37 -10.14 -9.61
N ASN A 193 -6.12 -9.74 -8.58
CA ASN A 193 -6.58 -8.35 -8.46
C ASN A 193 -5.38 -7.36 -8.38
N SER A 194 -4.31 -7.73 -7.67
CA SER A 194 -3.11 -6.91 -7.56
C SER A 194 -2.38 -6.71 -8.91
N LEU A 195 -2.34 -7.75 -9.75
CA LEU A 195 -1.77 -7.68 -11.10
C LEU A 195 -2.54 -6.72 -12.02
N PHE A 196 -3.84 -6.54 -11.80
CA PHE A 196 -4.66 -5.57 -12.52
C PHE A 196 -4.85 -4.25 -11.77
N THR A 197 -4.19 -4.04 -10.64
CA THR A 197 -4.26 -2.77 -9.90
C THR A 197 -3.03 -1.92 -10.23
N LYS A 198 -3.20 -0.60 -10.35
CA LYS A 198 -2.05 0.30 -10.59
C LYS A 198 -1.06 0.16 -9.45
N SER A 199 0.24 0.23 -9.74
CA SER A 199 1.28 -0.03 -8.73
C SER A 199 1.15 0.82 -7.45
N ALA A 200 0.72 2.09 -7.55
CA ALA A 200 0.54 2.97 -6.40
C ALA A 200 -0.70 2.62 -5.55
N ASP A 201 -1.70 1.97 -6.15
CA ASP A 201 -2.99 1.64 -5.54
C ASP A 201 -3.03 0.19 -5.03
N ARG A 202 -1.95 -0.59 -5.20
CA ARG A 202 -1.89 -1.98 -4.74
C ARG A 202 -1.98 -2.04 -3.21
N LEU A 203 -2.90 -2.87 -2.74
CA LEU A 203 -3.13 -3.06 -1.31
C LEU A 203 -1.92 -3.73 -0.64
N ARG A 204 -1.51 -3.17 0.50
CA ARG A 204 -0.49 -3.74 1.40
C ARG A 204 -1.09 -4.64 2.48
N GLN A 205 -2.40 -4.50 2.69
CA GLN A 205 -3.16 -5.15 3.75
C GLN A 205 -4.01 -6.27 3.16
N TYR A 206 -3.41 -7.44 3.00
CA TYR A 206 -4.19 -8.63 2.63
C TYR A 206 -5.05 -9.07 3.81
N ARG A 207 -6.34 -9.27 3.53
CA ARG A 207 -7.31 -9.90 4.42
C ARG A 207 -7.89 -11.07 3.64
N PRO A 208 -7.89 -12.30 4.16
CA PRO A 208 -8.35 -13.48 3.45
C PRO A 208 -9.89 -13.55 3.45
N VAL A 209 -10.48 -12.58 2.77
CA VAL A 209 -11.89 -12.55 2.35
C VAL A 209 -11.95 -12.81 0.85
N ALA A 210 -13.13 -13.13 0.31
CA ALA A 210 -13.33 -13.32 -1.12
C ALA A 210 -13.74 -11.99 -1.78
N PRO A 211 -12.82 -11.13 -2.23
CA PRO A 211 -13.20 -9.96 -3.00
C PRO A 211 -13.74 -10.39 -4.38
N PRO A 212 -14.56 -9.56 -5.04
CA PRO A 212 -14.90 -9.79 -6.43
C PRO A 212 -13.62 -9.81 -7.28
N LEU A 213 -13.57 -10.74 -8.24
CA LEU A 213 -12.49 -10.80 -9.21
C LEU A 213 -12.56 -9.62 -10.17
N LEU A 214 -11.45 -8.89 -10.31
CA LEU A 214 -11.35 -7.82 -11.29
C LEU A 214 -11.32 -8.41 -12.70
N CYS A 215 -12.21 -7.91 -13.56
CA CYS A 215 -12.13 -8.17 -14.98
C CYS A 215 -11.15 -7.17 -15.62
N PRO A 216 -10.25 -7.60 -16.52
CA PRO A 216 -9.39 -6.68 -17.26
C PRO A 216 -10.25 -5.65 -18.01
N ASP A 217 -9.95 -4.36 -17.85
CA ASP A 217 -10.61 -3.29 -18.62
C ASP A 217 -10.24 -3.46 -20.10
N PHE A 218 -11.20 -3.39 -21.01
CA PHE A 218 -10.96 -3.49 -22.46
C PHE A 218 -10.00 -2.42 -22.99
N ARG A 219 -9.89 -1.27 -22.31
CA ARG A 219 -8.93 -0.18 -22.62
C ARG A 219 -7.55 -0.44 -22.06
N CYS A 220 -7.44 -1.34 -21.08
CA CYS A 220 -6.22 -1.71 -20.38
C CYS A 220 -6.11 -3.24 -20.19
N PRO A 221 -6.12 -4.03 -21.28
CA PRO A 221 -6.17 -5.49 -21.20
C PRO A 221 -4.77 -6.08 -20.96
N PHE A 222 -4.03 -5.55 -20.00
CA PHE A 222 -2.67 -5.95 -19.68
C PHE A 222 -2.42 -5.99 -18.18
N LEU A 223 -1.44 -6.82 -17.77
CA LEU A 223 -0.94 -6.83 -16.39
C LEU A 223 -0.22 -5.50 -16.12
N ARG A 224 -0.57 -4.86 -15.01
CA ARG A 224 -0.06 -3.54 -14.66
C ARG A 224 1.33 -3.62 -14.06
N THR A 225 2.22 -2.79 -14.57
CA THR A 225 3.58 -2.56 -14.09
C THR A 225 3.71 -1.11 -13.63
N VAL A 226 4.79 -0.76 -12.95
CA VAL A 226 5.11 0.65 -12.63
C VAL A 226 5.19 1.49 -13.91
N THR A 227 5.76 0.94 -14.98
CA THR A 227 6.02 1.64 -16.25
C THR A 227 4.78 1.77 -17.13
N ASN A 228 3.85 0.81 -17.10
CA ASN A 228 2.67 0.81 -17.97
C ASN A 228 1.39 1.33 -17.30
N SER A 229 1.37 1.43 -15.97
CA SER A 229 0.18 1.89 -15.23
C SER A 229 -0.26 3.30 -15.62
N GLY A 230 0.67 4.14 -16.10
CA GLY A 230 0.40 5.50 -16.58
C GLY A 230 -0.24 5.58 -17.97
N PHE A 231 -0.10 4.54 -18.81
CA PHE A 231 -0.75 4.50 -20.13
C PHE A 231 -2.27 4.28 -20.03
N CYS A 232 -2.73 3.87 -18.85
CA CYS A 232 -4.14 3.71 -18.54
C CYS A 232 -4.71 4.98 -17.92
N ILE A 233 -5.35 5.83 -18.76
CA ILE A 233 -6.27 6.84 -18.26
C ILE A 233 -7.50 6.11 -17.70
N TRP A 234 -7.42 5.72 -16.43
CA TRP A 234 -8.61 5.44 -15.65
C TRP A 234 -9.44 6.72 -15.64
N LYS A 235 -10.49 6.78 -16.45
CA LYS A 235 -11.70 7.43 -15.97
C LYS A 235 -12.24 6.47 -14.92
N GLU A 236 -12.16 6.89 -13.66
CA GLU A 236 -13.00 6.38 -12.59
C GLU A 236 -14.38 6.10 -13.19
N PRO A 237 -15.01 4.93 -12.93
CA PRO A 237 -16.39 4.76 -13.31
C PRO A 237 -17.09 5.99 -12.75
N LEU A 238 -17.89 6.67 -13.59
CA LEU A 238 -18.89 7.59 -13.08
C LEU A 238 -19.85 6.71 -12.26
N VAL A 239 -19.43 6.25 -11.08
CA VAL A 239 -20.34 6.18 -9.97
C VAL A 239 -20.93 7.57 -9.98
N ALA A 240 -22.23 7.66 -10.23
CA ALA A 240 -22.94 8.87 -9.90
C ALA A 240 -22.68 9.09 -8.40
N GLU A 241 -21.56 9.74 -8.08
CA GLU A 241 -21.47 10.57 -6.91
C GLU A 241 -22.70 11.44 -7.08
N GLU A 242 -23.74 11.17 -6.29
CA GLU A 242 -24.78 12.17 -6.13
C GLU A 242 -24.00 13.41 -5.71
N THR A 243 -23.83 14.33 -6.66
CA THR A 243 -22.94 15.47 -6.48
C THR A 243 -23.52 16.25 -5.33
N SER A 244 -22.97 16.01 -4.15
CA SER A 244 -23.43 16.60 -2.92
C SER A 244 -23.38 18.10 -3.15
N ILE A 245 -24.53 18.77 -3.03
CA ILE A 245 -24.64 20.22 -3.29
C ILE A 245 -23.90 20.99 -2.18
N TYR A 246 -23.66 20.35 -1.04
CA TYR A 246 -23.03 20.92 0.14
C TYR A 246 -21.64 21.54 -0.11
N PRO A 247 -20.65 20.89 -0.75
CA PRO A 247 -19.37 21.53 -1.07
C PRO A 247 -19.53 22.81 -1.91
N LYS A 248 -20.42 22.80 -2.93
CA LYS A 248 -20.67 23.99 -3.76
C LYS A 248 -21.33 25.12 -2.95
N LEU A 249 -22.25 24.77 -2.06
CA LEU A 249 -22.93 25.73 -1.17
C LEU A 249 -21.96 26.33 -0.14
N ILE A 250 -21.08 25.51 0.44
CA ILE A 250 -20.03 25.97 1.38
C ILE A 250 -19.11 26.96 0.66
N THR A 251 -18.64 26.65 -0.55
CA THR A 251 -17.80 27.57 -1.33
C THR A 251 -18.52 28.89 -1.63
N LEU A 252 -19.81 28.85 -2.00
CA LEU A 252 -20.62 30.05 -2.23
C LEU A 252 -20.75 30.90 -0.95
N CYS A 253 -21.06 30.28 0.18
CA CYS A 253 -21.19 30.96 1.47
C CYS A 253 -19.89 31.64 1.89
N VAL A 254 -18.75 30.97 1.73
CA VAL A 254 -17.43 31.53 2.04
C VAL A 254 -17.13 32.72 1.13
N LEU A 255 -17.41 32.63 -0.18
CA LEU A 255 -17.21 33.74 -1.12
C LEU A 255 -18.07 34.96 -0.75
N VAL A 256 -19.34 34.75 -0.45
CA VAL A 256 -20.25 35.84 -0.02
C VAL A 256 -19.76 36.47 1.28
N PHE A 257 -19.35 35.68 2.26
CA PHE A 257 -18.81 36.19 3.52
C PHE A 257 -17.55 37.03 3.32
N CYS A 258 -16.61 36.56 2.49
CA CYS A 258 -15.41 37.31 2.13
C CYS A 258 -15.74 38.64 1.43
N LEU A 259 -16.73 38.66 0.54
CA LEU A 259 -17.19 39.89 -0.12
C LEU A 259 -17.81 40.88 0.87
N VAL A 260 -18.64 40.40 1.79
CA VAL A 260 -19.25 41.23 2.84
C VAL A 260 -18.18 41.84 3.74
N LEU A 261 -17.17 41.06 4.14
CA LEU A 261 -16.05 41.56 4.93
C LEU A 261 -15.24 42.61 4.16
N ALA A 262 -14.97 42.38 2.88
CA ALA A 262 -14.26 43.36 2.04
C ALA A 262 -15.04 44.67 1.92
N VAL A 263 -16.37 44.60 1.72
CA VAL A 263 -17.24 45.78 1.67
C VAL A 263 -17.27 46.49 3.03
N ALA A 264 -17.33 45.76 4.14
CA ALA A 264 -17.31 46.35 5.47
C ALA A 264 -15.99 47.09 5.73
N VAL A 265 -14.85 46.47 5.40
CA VAL A 265 -13.53 47.10 5.52
C VAL A 265 -13.46 48.36 4.65
N LEU A 266 -13.88 48.28 3.39
CA LEU A 266 -13.95 49.46 2.50
C LEU A 266 -14.86 50.55 3.07
N PHE A 267 -16.00 50.20 3.65
CA PHE A 267 -16.91 51.14 4.29
C PHE A 267 -16.28 51.83 5.50
N PHE A 268 -15.56 51.10 6.36
CA PHE A 268 -14.86 51.68 7.50
C PHE A 268 -13.65 52.52 7.10
N VAL A 269 -12.92 52.13 6.05
CA VAL A 269 -11.77 52.89 5.52
C VAL A 269 -12.23 54.15 4.77
N CYS A 270 -13.33 54.08 4.01
CA CYS A 270 -13.88 55.22 3.26
C CYS A 270 -14.71 56.18 4.12
N ARG A 271 -15.13 55.78 5.33
CA ARG A 271 -15.70 56.72 6.31
C ARG A 271 -14.56 57.54 6.91
N LYS A 272 -14.31 58.73 6.33
CA LYS A 272 -13.53 59.78 7.00
C LYS A 272 -14.08 59.98 8.43
N PRO A 273 -13.22 60.07 9.46
CA PRO A 273 -13.68 60.41 10.80
C PRO A 273 -14.47 61.71 10.74
N ARG A 274 -15.72 61.69 11.19
CA ARG A 274 -16.53 62.91 11.33
C ARG A 274 -15.80 63.82 12.31
N GLY A 275 -15.18 64.87 11.79
CA GLY A 275 -14.49 65.86 12.58
C GLY A 275 -15.42 66.49 13.60
N THR A 276 -15.09 66.33 14.87
CA THR A 276 -15.57 67.21 15.93
C THR A 276 -14.84 68.54 15.78
N LYS A 277 -15.55 69.56 15.26
CA LYS A 277 -15.10 70.94 15.33
C LYS A 277 -15.41 71.52 16.72
N ASP A 278 -14.45 72.31 17.19
CA ASP A 278 -14.51 73.29 18.27
C ASP A 278 -14.51 72.78 19.72
N ILE A 279 -13.34 72.84 20.39
CA ILE A 279 -13.01 73.88 21.40
C ILE A 279 -11.48 74.02 21.45
N LYS A 280 -10.93 75.16 20.99
CA LYS A 280 -9.57 75.60 21.36
C LYS A 280 -9.57 75.97 22.85
N LYS A 281 -8.88 75.19 23.69
CA LYS A 281 -8.36 75.68 24.97
C LYS A 281 -6.83 75.70 24.87
N PRO A 282 -6.16 76.84 25.14
CA PRO A 282 -4.71 76.88 25.15
C PRO A 282 -4.19 75.97 26.26
N ALA A 283 -3.22 75.12 25.90
CA ALA A 283 -2.55 74.26 26.86
C ALA A 283 -1.89 75.11 27.95
N LYS A 284 -2.32 74.93 29.21
CA LYS A 284 -1.54 75.38 30.36
C LYS A 284 -0.35 74.44 30.50
N SER A 285 0.85 75.00 30.57
CA SER A 285 2.09 74.27 30.83
C SER A 285 2.01 73.53 32.17
N PHE A 286 2.61 72.34 32.19
CA PHE A 286 2.72 71.48 33.37
C PHE A 286 3.55 72.22 34.45
N GLY A 287 2.97 72.46 35.64
CA GLY A 287 3.70 73.00 36.80
C GLY A 287 3.23 74.36 37.37
N ALA A 288 2.22 75.02 36.80
CA ALA A 288 1.82 76.37 37.24
C ALA A 288 0.85 76.46 38.44
N SER A 289 0.69 75.42 39.27
CA SER A 289 -0.10 75.54 40.51
C SER A 289 0.48 74.79 41.72
N LEU A 290 1.81 74.65 41.81
CA LEU A 290 2.50 74.21 43.03
C LEU A 290 2.80 75.38 43.97
N SER A 291 1.83 76.25 44.22
CA SER A 291 1.95 77.37 45.15
C SER A 291 0.61 77.65 45.85
N SER A 292 0.10 76.66 46.57
CA SER A 292 -0.84 76.88 47.69
C SER A 292 -0.93 75.61 48.54
N ILE A 293 0.19 75.22 49.16
CA ILE A 293 0.15 74.31 50.31
C ILE A 293 -0.35 75.15 51.48
N LYS A 294 -1.57 74.89 51.95
CA LYS A 294 -2.07 75.40 53.22
C LYS A 294 -2.54 74.21 54.05
N PHE A 295 -1.75 73.91 55.08
CA PHE A 295 -2.04 73.02 56.20
C PHE A 295 -3.35 73.43 56.87
N ILE A 296 -4.21 72.45 57.17
CA ILE A 296 -5.15 72.50 58.30
C ILE A 296 -5.28 71.07 58.86
N ASP A 297 -4.99 70.97 60.15
CA ASP A 297 -5.12 69.83 61.07
C ASP A 297 -6.57 69.33 61.27
N GLU A 298 -6.69 68.15 61.88
CA GLU A 298 -7.62 67.74 62.97
C GLU A 298 -9.12 68.18 62.89
N ASP A 299 -10.14 67.36 63.17
CA ASP A 299 -10.27 66.26 64.13
C ASP A 299 -11.63 65.52 63.98
N ALA A 300 -11.65 64.30 64.55
CA ALA A 300 -12.70 63.56 65.27
C ALA A 300 -14.22 63.70 64.90
N VAL A 301 -14.89 62.56 64.67
CA VAL A 301 -15.62 61.73 65.67
C VAL A 301 -15.64 60.27 65.20
#